data_AF-A0A8W8JWA8-F1
#
_entry.id   AF-A0A8W8JWA8-F1
#
_cell.length_a   1.000
_cell.length_b   1.000
_cell.length_c   1.000
_cell.angle_alpha   90.00
_cell.angle_beta   90.00
_cell.angle_gamma   90.00
#
_symmetry.space_group_name_H-M   'P 1'
#
loop_
_entity.id
_entity.type
_entity.pdbx_description
1 polymer ?
#
loop_
_entity_poly.entity_id
_entity_poly.type
_entity_poly.pdbx_seq_one_letter_code
_entity_poly.pdbx_strand_id
1 'polypeptide(L)'
;MPALSSFERKLNKHATTFLIGGLFLSLSVLFYFAFCSLPCDDVTSGLSRADLRDAQNKAFWNRNILAPSRDLVYPEVVFIMSAPDNLMGRDTIRETWAKDLPNTVLLRFIIGTGSLSTQQHSNIHRENFIHL
;
A
#
# COMPACT_ATOMS: atom_id res chain seq x y z
N MET A 1 -72.85 -7.59 15.99
CA MET A 1 -71.40 -7.36 15.81
C MET A 1 -70.77 -6.76 17.08
N PRO A 2 -70.58 -7.52 18.18
CA PRO A 2 -70.02 -6.99 19.44
C PRO A 2 -68.50 -7.19 19.61
N ALA A 3 -67.85 -7.98 18.74
CA ALA A 3 -66.44 -8.33 18.90
C ALA A 3 -65.48 -7.14 18.63
N LEU A 4 -65.84 -6.26 17.68
CA LEU A 4 -65.03 -5.11 17.27
C LEU A 4 -64.81 -4.10 18.40
N SER A 5 -65.86 -3.74 19.15
CA SER A 5 -65.74 -2.73 20.22
C SER A 5 -64.93 -3.21 21.42
N SER A 6 -64.94 -4.51 21.71
CA SER A 6 -64.12 -5.09 22.78
C SER A 6 -62.63 -5.12 22.42
N PHE A 7 -62.33 -5.30 21.13
CA PHE A 7 -60.96 -5.37 20.61
C PHE A 7 -60.36 -3.96 20.53
N GLU A 8 -61.11 -2.98 20.04
CA GLU A 8 -60.72 -1.56 20.06
C GLU A 8 -60.40 -1.05 21.47
N ARG A 9 -61.21 -1.43 22.47
CA ARG A 9 -60.99 -1.01 23.86
C ARG A 9 -59.75 -1.66 24.48
N LYS A 10 -59.41 -2.90 24.11
CA LYS A 10 -58.16 -3.57 24.51
C LYS A 10 -56.96 -2.98 23.78
N LEU A 11 -57.09 -2.67 22.49
CA LEU A 11 -56.04 -2.04 21.70
C LEU A 11 -55.69 -0.66 22.27
N ASN A 12 -56.70 0.16 22.58
CA ASN A 12 -56.51 1.51 23.10
C ASN A 12 -55.88 1.53 24.50
N LYS A 13 -56.11 0.48 25.30
CA LYS A 13 -55.47 0.30 26.62
C LYS A 13 -53.97 0.03 26.53
N HIS A 14 -53.53 -0.67 25.48
CA HIS A 14 -52.11 -1.01 25.27
C HIS A 14 -51.42 -0.14 24.21
N ALA A 15 -52.18 0.70 23.49
CA ALA A 15 -51.68 1.55 22.42
C ALA A 15 -50.54 2.46 22.89
N THR A 16 -50.67 3.07 24.07
CA THR A 16 -49.63 3.93 24.66
C THR A 16 -48.36 3.14 24.98
N THR A 17 -48.49 1.91 25.47
CA THR A 17 -47.36 1.04 25.79
C THR A 17 -46.64 0.57 24.53
N PHE A 18 -47.38 0.21 23.49
CA PHE A 18 -46.83 -0.11 22.17
C PHE A 18 -46.16 1.10 21.52
N LEU A 19 -46.73 2.29 21.62
CA LEU A 19 -46.14 3.53 21.10
C LEU A 19 -44.82 3.87 21.79
N ILE A 20 -44.79 3.86 23.13
CA ILE A 20 -43.58 4.18 23.89
C ILE A 20 -42.50 3.11 23.65
N GLY A 21 -42.87 1.82 23.67
CA GLY A 21 -41.94 0.72 23.40
C GLY A 21 -41.39 0.76 21.97
N GLY A 22 -42.25 1.01 20.98
CA GLY A 22 -41.85 1.16 19.58
C GLY A 22 -40.92 2.36 19.36
N LEU A 23 -41.21 3.50 20.00
CA LEU A 23 -40.36 4.68 19.96
C LEU A 23 -38.97 4.37 20.51
N PHE A 24 -38.90 3.74 21.69
CA PHE A 24 -37.63 3.40 22.33
C PHE A 24 -36.81 2.42 21.49
N LEU A 25 -37.46 1.41 20.91
CA LEU A 25 -36.81 0.42 20.04
C LEU A 25 -36.30 1.07 18.75
N SER A 26 -37.09 1.95 18.13
CA SER A 26 -36.68 2.68 16.93
C SER A 26 -35.48 3.61 17.18
N LEU A 27 -35.48 4.34 18.31
CA LEU A 27 -34.36 5.17 18.74
C LEU A 27 -33.11 4.33 19.01
N SER A 28 -33.25 3.18 19.68
CA SER A 28 -32.12 2.29 19.99
C SER A 28 -31.46 1.76 18.71
N VAL A 29 -32.26 1.39 17.71
CA VAL A 29 -31.77 0.94 16.40
C VAL A 29 -31.07 2.08 15.64
N LEU A 30 -31.65 3.29 15.65
CA LEU A 30 -31.03 4.46 15.03
C LEU A 30 -29.69 4.83 15.70
N PHE A 31 -29.62 4.78 17.04
CA PHE A 31 -28.38 4.97 17.76
C PHE A 31 -27.36 3.89 17.41
N TYR A 32 -27.77 2.62 17.35
CA TYR A 32 -26.88 1.53 16.95
C TYR A 32 -26.28 1.74 15.55
N PHE A 33 -27.10 2.12 14.56
CA PHE A 33 -26.59 2.44 13.23
C PHE A 33 -25.70 3.69 13.22
N ALA A 34 -26.02 4.71 14.00
CA ALA A 34 -25.17 5.89 14.15
C ALA A 34 -23.80 5.54 14.74
N PHE A 35 -23.75 4.71 15.79
CA PHE A 35 -22.50 4.24 16.40
C PHE A 35 -21.73 3.24 15.53
N CYS A 36 -22.39 2.43 14.70
CA CYS A 36 -21.72 1.61 13.70
C CYS A 36 -21.17 2.41 12.52
N SER A 37 -21.74 3.59 12.24
CA SER A 37 -21.27 4.51 11.19
C SER A 37 -20.19 5.48 11.69
N LEU A 38 -19.96 5.57 13.00
CA LEU A 38 -18.75 6.20 13.51
C LEU A 38 -17.57 5.37 13.00
N PRO A 39 -16.62 5.98 12.27
CA PRO A 39 -15.43 5.26 11.88
C PRO A 39 -14.74 4.80 13.17
N CYS A 40 -14.71 3.48 13.40
CA CYS A 40 -13.89 2.86 14.42
C CYS A 40 -12.49 3.45 14.27
N ASP A 41 -11.98 4.18 15.27
CA ASP A 41 -10.69 4.87 15.29
C ASP A 41 -9.73 4.30 14.26
N ASP A 42 -9.84 4.82 13.03
CA ASP A 42 -8.94 4.41 11.99
C ASP A 42 -7.70 5.19 12.36
N VAL A 43 -6.71 4.49 12.93
CA VAL A 43 -5.42 5.07 13.36
C VAL A 43 -4.71 5.80 12.21
N THR A 44 -5.27 5.66 11.01
CA THR A 44 -4.90 6.22 9.71
C THR A 44 -5.64 7.51 9.34
N SER A 45 -6.73 7.86 10.03
CA SER A 45 -7.55 9.04 9.74
C SER A 45 -6.82 10.31 10.16
N GLY A 46 -6.25 11.00 9.16
CA GLY A 46 -5.42 12.20 9.37
C GLY A 46 -3.96 12.04 8.92
N LEU A 47 -3.53 10.82 8.59
CA LEU A 47 -2.25 10.60 7.91
C LEU A 47 -2.36 11.03 6.45
N SER A 48 -1.32 11.71 5.95
CA SER A 48 -1.28 12.07 4.53
C SER A 48 -1.27 10.78 3.70
N ARG A 49 -1.78 10.85 2.45
CA ARG A 49 -1.72 9.69 1.53
C ARG A 49 -0.31 9.12 1.37
N ALA A 50 0.73 9.93 1.55
CA ALA A 50 2.12 9.48 1.52
C ALA A 50 2.46 8.62 2.74
N ASP A 51 2.11 9.09 3.95
CA ASP A 51 2.38 8.37 5.19
C ASP A 51 1.60 7.05 5.28
N LEU A 52 0.40 7.02 4.71
CA LEU A 52 -0.38 5.79 4.56
C LEU A 52 0.29 4.79 3.64
N ARG A 53 0.88 5.25 2.54
CA ARG A 53 1.58 4.40 1.58
C ARG A 53 2.87 3.85 2.17
N ASP A 54 3.59 4.64 2.96
CA ASP A 54 4.80 4.22 3.65
C ASP A 54 4.48 3.23 4.78
N ALA A 55 3.42 3.48 5.56
CA ALA A 55 2.94 2.54 6.56
C ALA A 55 2.46 1.22 5.93
N GLN A 56 1.77 1.27 4.79
CA GLN A 56 1.35 0.08 4.02
C GLN A 56 2.53 -0.69 3.45
N ASN A 57 3.53 -0.01 2.88
CA ASN A 57 4.76 -0.63 2.40
C ASN A 57 5.51 -1.32 3.55
N LYS A 58 5.66 -0.64 4.68
CA LYS A 58 6.31 -1.20 5.88
C LYS A 58 5.53 -2.38 6.45
N ALA A 59 4.20 -2.32 6.46
CA ALA A 59 3.33 -3.41 6.90
C ALA A 59 3.32 -4.61 5.93
N PHE A 60 3.39 -4.36 4.62
CA PHE A 60 3.50 -5.40 3.59
C PHE A 60 4.78 -6.20 3.74
N TRP A 61 5.91 -5.52 4.01
CA TRP A 61 7.19 -6.16 4.25
C TRP A 61 7.29 -6.82 5.63
N ASN A 62 6.63 -6.30 6.67
CA ASN A 62 6.64 -6.87 8.04
C ASN A 62 6.11 -8.32 8.14
N ARG A 63 5.30 -8.78 7.19
CA ARG A 63 4.78 -10.18 7.18
C ARG A 63 5.76 -11.19 6.57
N ASN A 64 6.86 -10.72 6.00
CA ASN A 64 7.88 -11.56 5.37
C ASN A 64 9.17 -11.45 6.19
N ILE A 65 9.58 -12.53 6.86
CA ILE A 65 10.78 -12.58 7.72
C ILE A 65 12.07 -12.21 6.96
N LEU A 66 12.07 -12.38 5.64
CA LEU A 66 13.19 -12.05 4.74
C LEU A 66 13.08 -10.66 4.11
N ALA A 67 12.04 -9.89 4.43
CA ALA A 67 11.89 -8.56 3.87
C ALA A 67 12.87 -7.58 4.51
N PRO A 68 13.53 -6.73 3.71
CA PRO A 68 14.39 -5.69 4.26
C PRO A 68 13.55 -4.72 5.09
N SER A 69 13.91 -4.54 6.37
CA SER A 69 13.30 -3.57 7.29
C SER A 69 13.64 -2.11 6.98
N ARG A 70 14.21 -1.84 5.80
CA ARG A 70 14.73 -0.55 5.38
C ARG A 70 13.81 0.08 4.35
N ASP A 71 13.62 1.38 4.48
CA ASP A 71 12.93 2.18 3.47
C ASP A 71 13.66 2.01 2.13
N LEU A 72 12.91 1.60 1.11
CA LEU A 72 13.41 1.42 -0.24
C LEU A 72 13.77 2.80 -0.80
N VAL A 73 15.05 3.13 -0.80
CA VAL A 73 15.58 4.42 -1.31
C VAL A 73 15.25 4.61 -2.79
N TYR A 74 15.17 3.51 -3.55
CA TYR A 74 14.82 3.50 -4.97
C TYR A 74 13.56 2.67 -5.19
N PRO A 75 12.43 3.28 -5.59
CA PRO A 75 11.19 2.55 -5.90
C PRO A 75 11.31 1.65 -7.14
N GLU A 76 12.27 1.91 -8.03
CA GLU A 76 12.47 1.13 -9.25
C GLU A 76 13.97 0.89 -9.48
N VAL A 77 14.30 -0.34 -9.90
CA VAL A 77 15.67 -0.76 -10.18
C VAL A 77 15.71 -1.42 -11.56
N VAL A 78 16.53 -0.88 -12.45
CA VAL A 78 16.73 -1.39 -13.80
C VAL A 78 18.04 -2.15 -13.85
N PHE A 79 17.95 -3.45 -14.11
CA PHE A 79 19.10 -4.32 -14.29
C PHE A 79 19.33 -4.63 -15.76
N ILE A 80 20.55 -4.37 -16.24
CA ILE A 80 20.94 -4.66 -17.62
C ILE A 80 22.03 -5.71 -17.61
N MET A 81 21.71 -6.89 -18.14
CA MET A 81 22.71 -7.92 -18.37
C MET A 81 23.63 -7.50 -19.51
N SER A 82 24.94 -7.48 -19.25
CA SER A 82 25.96 -7.13 -20.25
C SER A 82 27.11 -8.12 -20.23
N ALA A 83 27.62 -8.45 -21.41
CA ALA A 83 28.90 -9.15 -21.53
C ALA A 83 30.05 -8.25 -21.01
N PRO A 84 31.14 -8.83 -20.47
CA PRO A 84 32.32 -8.09 -20.00
C PRO A 84 32.87 -7.12 -21.05
N ASP A 85 32.90 -7.57 -22.30
CA ASP A 85 33.55 -6.92 -23.45
C ASP A 85 32.74 -5.74 -23.98
N ASN A 86 31.45 -5.70 -23.68
CA ASN A 86 30.52 -4.74 -24.25
C ASN A 86 30.52 -3.40 -23.51
N LEU A 87 31.71 -2.81 -23.36
CA LEU A 87 31.89 -1.54 -22.65
C LEU A 87 31.20 -0.40 -23.41
N MET A 88 31.36 -0.36 -24.73
CA MET A 88 30.71 0.62 -25.59
C MET A 88 29.18 0.57 -25.53
N GLY A 89 28.59 -0.62 -25.43
CA GLY A 89 27.14 -0.77 -25.29
C GLY A 89 26.63 -0.22 -23.96
N ARG A 90 27.37 -0.44 -22.86
CA ARG A 90 27.04 0.13 -21.55
C ARG A 90 27.14 1.65 -21.56
N ASP A 91 28.19 2.19 -22.16
CA ASP A 91 28.36 3.64 -22.30
C ASP A 91 27.28 4.26 -23.18
N THR A 92 26.91 3.61 -24.28
CA THR A 92 25.82 4.08 -25.14
C THR A 92 24.51 4.16 -24.36
N ILE A 93 24.22 3.18 -23.51
CA ILE A 93 23.03 3.19 -22.66
C ILE A 93 23.11 4.36 -21.67
N ARG A 94 24.25 4.51 -20.96
CA ARG A 94 24.49 5.64 -20.05
C ARG A 94 24.32 6.99 -20.71
N GLU A 95 24.74 7.11 -21.97
CA GLU A 95 24.76 8.37 -22.72
C GLU A 95 23.45 8.69 -23.45
N THR A 96 22.52 7.72 -23.53
CA THR A 96 21.23 7.86 -24.20
C THR A 96 20.09 7.86 -23.17
N TRP A 97 19.19 6.87 -23.21
CA TRP A 97 17.97 6.85 -22.43
C TRP A 97 18.20 6.76 -20.92
N ALA A 98 19.36 6.30 -20.47
CA ALA A 98 19.68 6.28 -19.04
C ALA A 98 19.84 7.69 -18.46
N LYS A 99 20.21 8.69 -19.28
CA LYS A 99 20.31 10.09 -18.83
C LYS A 99 18.95 10.67 -18.46
N ASP A 100 17.91 10.19 -19.13
CA ASP A 100 16.54 10.67 -18.94
C ASP A 100 15.84 9.95 -17.77
N LEU A 101 16.51 9.00 -17.12
CA LEU A 101 15.96 8.32 -15.94
C LEU A 101 15.90 9.28 -14.76
N PRO A 102 14.76 9.31 -14.03
CA PRO A 102 14.66 10.11 -12.82
C PRO A 102 15.60 9.55 -11.73
N ASN A 103 16.11 10.43 -10.86
CA ASN A 103 17.03 10.08 -9.77
C ASN A 103 16.48 9.04 -8.77
N THR A 104 15.18 8.73 -8.84
CA THR A 104 14.51 7.69 -8.05
C THR A 104 14.69 6.29 -8.64
N VAL A 105 15.23 6.16 -9.85
CA VAL A 105 15.46 4.87 -10.52
C VAL A 105 16.94 4.51 -10.40
N LEU A 106 17.23 3.31 -9.89
CA LEU A 106 18.59 2.79 -9.81
C LEU A 106 18.92 1.98 -11.06
N LEU A 107 19.92 2.43 -11.84
CA LEU A 107 20.45 1.66 -12.97
C LEU A 107 21.70 0.87 -12.55
N ARG A 108 21.71 -0.45 -12.84
CA ARG A 108 22.86 -1.33 -12.61
C ARG A 108 23.12 -2.27 -13.79
N PHE A 109 24.38 -2.35 -14.20
CA PHE A 109 24.83 -3.35 -15.16
C PHE A 109 25.28 -4.61 -14.43
N ILE A 110 24.72 -5.76 -14.82
CA ILE A 110 25.11 -7.07 -14.30
C ILE A 110 26.08 -7.70 -15.29
N ILE A 111 27.31 -7.95 -14.84
CA ILE A 111 28.38 -8.52 -15.65
C ILE A 111 28.82 -9.84 -15.01
N GLY A 112 28.84 -10.91 -15.80
CA GLY A 112 29.31 -12.22 -15.33
C GLY A 112 30.82 -12.22 -15.11
N THR A 113 31.27 -12.70 -13.94
CA THR A 113 32.69 -12.68 -13.53
C THR A 113 33.39 -14.04 -13.58
N GLY A 114 32.73 -15.10 -14.05
CA GLY A 114 33.19 -16.49 -13.92
C GLY A 114 34.54 -16.82 -14.57
N SER A 115 34.88 -16.19 -15.69
CA SER A 115 36.17 -16.38 -16.39
C SER A 115 36.60 -15.11 -17.13
N LEU A 116 37.00 -14.09 -16.37
CA LEU A 116 37.51 -12.84 -16.93
C LEU A 116 39.03 -12.92 -17.16
N SER A 117 39.47 -12.48 -18.33
CA SER A 117 40.88 -12.12 -18.55
C SER A 117 41.30 -10.96 -17.65
N THR A 118 42.60 -10.86 -17.38
CA THR A 118 43.18 -9.75 -16.60
C THR A 118 42.84 -8.38 -17.18
N GLN A 119 42.79 -8.26 -18.51
CA GLN A 119 42.39 -7.04 -19.20
C GLN A 119 40.91 -6.69 -18.98
N GLN A 120 40.00 -7.66 -19.10
CA GLN A 120 38.57 -7.45 -18.85
C GLN A 120 38.33 -7.04 -17.39
N HIS A 121 39.04 -7.67 -16.45
CA HIS A 121 38.95 -7.32 -15.03
C HIS A 121 39.40 -5.88 -14.77
N SER A 122 40.54 -5.47 -15.34
CA SER A 122 41.03 -4.09 -15.23
C SER A 122 40.05 -3.07 -15.83
N ASN A 123 39.49 -3.37 -17.01
CA ASN A 123 38.53 -2.50 -17.68
C ASN A 123 37.24 -2.32 -16.86
N ILE A 124 36.67 -3.41 -16.33
CA ILE A 124 35.47 -3.37 -15.48
C ILE A 124 35.74 -2.59 -14.19
N HIS A 125 36.90 -2.78 -13.56
CA HIS A 125 37.27 -2.02 -12.36
C HIS A 125 37.39 -0.53 -12.65
N ARG A 126 38.02 -0.16 -13.76
CA ARG A 126 38.13 1.24 -14.20
C ARG A 126 36.76 1.85 -14.47
N GLU A 127 35.89 1.12 -15.16
CA GLU A 127 34.52 1.57 -15.44
C GLU A 127 33.72 1.79 -14.15
N ASN A 128 33.78 0.85 -13.21
CA ASN A 128 33.12 1.00 -11.92
C ASN A 128 33.64 2.21 -11.16
N PHE A 129 34.93 2.51 -11.22
CA PHE A 129 35.48 3.70 -10.56
C PHE A 129 34.96 5.02 -11.17
N ILE A 130 34.69 5.05 -12.48
CA ILE A 130 34.22 6.27 -13.17
C ILE A 130 32.72 6.49 -12.95
N HIS A 131 31.94 5.41 -12.81
CA HIS A 131 30.47 5.45 -12.83
C HIS A 131 29.80 4.99 -11.51
N LEU A 132 30.56 4.83 -10.42
CA LEU A 132 30.06 4.66 -9.05
C LEU A 132 29.72 6.00 -8.42
#